data_AF-A0A968IR80-F1
#
_entry.id   AF-A0A968IR80-F1
#
_cell.length_a   1.000
_cell.length_b   1.000
_cell.length_c   1.000
_cell.angle_alpha   90.00
_cell.angle_beta   90.00
_cell.angle_gamma   90.00
#
_symmetry.space_group_name_H-M   'P 1'
#
loop_
_entity.id
_entity.type
_entity.pdbx_description
1 polymer ?
#
loop_
_entity_poly.entity_id
_entity_poly.type
_entity_poly.pdbx_seq_one_letter_code
_entity_poly.pdbx_strand_id
1 'polypeptide(L)'
;MKAQVFRGVNQLSYEEVPLPEIGADEVLVQVRVVGLCQSDIKKIKYPLYEPPRIFGHETAGTIAAIGSEVKKWQTGDRVVVLHHIPCMHC
;
A
#
# COMPACT_ATOMS: atom_id res chain seq x y z
N MET A 1 -7.89 -10.44 1.09
CA MET A 1 -7.94 -9.34 2.08
C MET A 1 -8.97 -8.30 1.66
N LYS A 2 -9.46 -7.45 2.56
CA LYS A 2 -10.40 -6.37 2.20
C LYS A 2 -9.66 -5.08 1.88
N ALA A 3 -10.11 -4.32 0.87
CA ALA A 3 -9.52 -3.05 0.47
C ALA A 3 -10.56 -2.07 -0.07
N GLN A 4 -10.27 -0.77 0.05
CA GLN A 4 -11.03 0.28 -0.64
C GLN A 4 -10.44 0.47 -2.05
N VAL A 5 -11.19 0.05 -3.07
CA VAL A 5 -10.77 0.07 -4.48
C VAL A 5 -11.40 1.27 -5.19
N PHE A 6 -10.56 2.09 -5.81
CA PHE A 6 -10.95 3.11 -6.76
C PHE A 6 -11.31 2.45 -8.09
N ARG A 7 -12.54 2.67 -8.56
CA ARG A 7 -13.12 2.12 -9.79
C ARG A 7 -13.37 3.19 -10.86
N GLY A 8 -13.01 4.44 -10.59
CA GLY A 8 -13.20 5.58 -11.48
C GLY A 8 -13.55 6.84 -10.68
N VAL A 9 -13.70 7.98 -11.36
CA VAL A 9 -13.99 9.27 -10.72
C VAL A 9 -15.18 9.16 -9.77
N ASN A 10 -14.96 9.48 -8.49
CA ASN A 10 -15.92 9.37 -7.38
C ASN A 10 -16.53 7.96 -7.16
N GLN A 11 -15.90 6.92 -7.72
CA GLN A 11 -16.35 5.53 -7.57
C GLN A 11 -15.36 4.77 -6.69
N LEU A 12 -15.78 4.53 -5.46
CA LEU A 12 -15.04 3.75 -4.46
C LEU A 12 -15.88 2.53 -4.10
N SER A 13 -15.25 1.36 -4.10
CA SER A 13 -15.88 0.08 -3.76
C SER A 13 -15.06 -0.64 -2.69
N TYR A 14 -15.71 -1.14 -1.64
CA TYR A 14 -15.04 -1.91 -0.60
C TYR A 14 -15.14 -3.39 -0.94
N GLU A 15 -13.99 -4.00 -1.27
CA GLU A 15 -13.95 -5.29 -1.96
C GLU A 15 -13.04 -6.28 -1.26
N GLU A 16 -13.30 -7.57 -1.48
CA GLU A 16 -12.32 -8.62 -1.23
C GLU A 16 -11.40 -8.74 -2.44
N VAL A 17 -10.10 -8.61 -2.19
CA VAL A 17 -9.02 -8.73 -3.18
C VAL A 17 -8.03 -9.82 -2.76
N PRO A 18 -7.27 -10.43 -3.68
CA PRO A 18 -6.22 -11.39 -3.32
C PRO A 18 -5.20 -10.79 -2.34
N LEU A 19 -4.58 -11.65 -1.54
CA LEU A 19 -3.39 -11.24 -0.78
C LEU A 19 -2.24 -11.01 -1.78
N PRO A 20 -1.48 -9.90 -1.69
CA PRO A 20 -0.36 -9.69 -2.59
C PRO A 20 0.76 -10.70 -2.27
N GLU A 21 1.39 -11.20 -3.31
CA GLU A 21 2.66 -11.92 -3.22
C GLU A 21 3.79 -10.91 -3.02
N ILE A 22 4.89 -11.34 -2.39
CA ILE A 22 6.07 -10.50 -2.16
C ILE A 22 7.30 -11.07 -2.86
N GLY A 23 8.14 -10.19 -3.37
CA GLY A 23 9.46 -10.51 -3.89
C GLY A 23 10.48 -10.87 -2.81
N ALA A 24 11.70 -11.21 -3.24
CA ALA A 24 12.77 -11.64 -2.34
C ALA A 24 13.28 -10.51 -1.42
N ASP A 25 13.24 -9.26 -1.88
CA ASP A 25 13.69 -8.05 -1.19
C ASP A 25 12.55 -7.24 -0.55
N GLU A 26 11.32 -7.75 -0.61
CA GLU A 26 10.11 -7.07 -0.14
C GLU A 26 9.65 -7.61 1.23
N VAL A 27 8.78 -6.84 1.90
CA VAL A 27 8.06 -7.26 3.11
C VAL A 27 6.56 -7.11 2.91
N LEU A 28 5.79 -8.07 3.44
CA LEU A 28 4.35 -7.96 3.50
C LEU A 28 3.95 -7.27 4.81
N VAL A 29 3.28 -6.13 4.72
CA VAL A 29 2.82 -5.39 5.91
C VAL A 29 1.33 -5.64 6.12
N GLN A 30 0.96 -6.17 7.29
CA GLN A 30 -0.41 -6.10 7.78
C GLN A 30 -0.70 -4.67 8.22
N VAL A 31 -1.36 -3.92 7.33
CA VAL A 31 -1.78 -2.54 7.60
C VAL A 31 -2.73 -2.50 8.79
N ARG A 32 -2.43 -1.65 9.78
CA ARG A 32 -3.27 -1.41 10.96
C ARG A 32 -4.02 -0.09 10.86
N VAL A 33 -3.38 0.91 10.28
CA VAL A 33 -3.95 2.24 10.07
C VAL A 33 -3.37 2.84 8.79
N VAL A 34 -4.19 3.64 8.12
CA VAL A 34 -3.77 4.47 6.98
C VAL A 34 -4.40 5.85 7.15
N GLY A 35 -3.56 6.89 7.06
CA GLY A 35 -4.00 8.28 7.04
C GLY A 35 -4.70 8.63 5.73
N LEU A 36 -5.58 9.64 5.78
CA LEU A 36 -6.23 10.19 4.60
C LEU A 36 -5.56 11.51 4.26
N CYS A 37 -4.87 11.54 3.13
CA CYS A 37 -4.24 12.74 2.63
C CYS A 37 -5.15 13.45 1.61
N GLN A 38 -5.04 14.78 1.53
CA GLN A 38 -5.71 15.57 0.50
C GLN A 38 -5.36 15.10 -0.92
N SER A 39 -4.17 14.55 -1.13
CA SER A 39 -3.76 14.03 -2.43
C SER A 39 -4.55 12.77 -2.83
N ASP A 40 -4.99 11.93 -1.89
CA ASP A 40 -5.86 10.79 -2.19
C ASP A 40 -7.25 11.29 -2.63
N ILE A 41 -7.81 12.28 -1.93
CA ILE A 41 -9.08 12.92 -2.31
C ILE A 41 -9.00 13.50 -3.72
N LYS A 42 -7.89 14.17 -4.06
CA LYS A 42 -7.66 14.70 -5.42
C LYS A 42 -7.67 13.57 -6.46
N LYS A 43 -7.01 12.44 -6.20
CA LYS A 43 -6.97 11.28 -7.10
C LYS A 43 -8.33 10.63 -7.30
N ILE A 44 -9.20 10.68 -6.28
CA ILE A 44 -10.56 10.15 -6.35
C ILE A 44 -11.48 11.06 -7.16
N LYS A 45 -11.32 12.38 -7.05
CA LYS A 45 -12.20 13.37 -7.68
C LYS A 45 -11.85 13.69 -9.13
N TYR A 46 -10.62 13.44 -9.57
CA TYR A 46 -10.14 13.81 -10.91
C TYR A 46 -9.53 12.60 -11.63
N PRO A 47 -9.63 12.52 -12.97
CA PRO A 47 -9.12 11.40 -13.76
C PRO A 47 -7.60 11.47 -13.92
N LEU A 48 -6.87 11.30 -12.80
CA LEU A 48 -5.40 11.38 -12.75
C LEU A 48 -4.73 10.01 -12.88
N TYR A 49 -5.48 8.93 -12.62
CA TYR A 49 -4.99 7.57 -12.65
C TYR A 49 -6.07 6.63 -13.20
N GLU A 50 -5.64 5.61 -13.93
CA GLU A 50 -6.53 4.55 -14.42
C GLU A 50 -7.02 3.65 -13.26
N PRO A 51 -8.33 3.33 -13.20
CA PRO A 51 -8.85 2.29 -12.33
C PRO A 51 -8.60 0.87 -12.91
N PRO A 52 -8.60 -0.20 -12.08
CA PRO A 52 -8.77 -0.18 -10.63
C PRO A 52 -7.47 0.17 -9.88
N ARG A 53 -7.58 0.84 -8.74
CA ARG A 53 -6.42 1.20 -7.90
C ARG A 53 -6.75 1.22 -6.42
N ILE A 54 -5.77 0.90 -5.57
CA ILE A 54 -5.85 1.09 -4.12
C ILE A 54 -4.97 2.30 -3.76
N PHE A 55 -5.55 3.28 -3.06
CA PHE A 55 -4.84 4.45 -2.56
C PHE A 55 -4.53 4.33 -1.06
N GLY A 56 -3.76 5.28 -0.53
CA GLY A 56 -3.28 5.29 0.85
C GLY A 56 -1.77 5.18 0.91
N HIS A 57 -1.12 6.25 1.35
CA HIS A 57 0.34 6.39 1.37
C HIS A 57 0.89 6.89 2.71
N GLU A 58 0.02 6.98 3.72
CA GLU A 58 0.33 7.36 5.10
C GLU A 58 0.07 6.15 6.00
N THR A 59 0.81 5.07 5.76
CA THR A 59 0.46 3.72 6.25
C THR A 59 1.36 3.29 7.40
N ALA A 60 0.76 2.71 8.44
CA ALA A 60 1.47 2.04 9.52
C ALA A 60 0.88 0.66 9.83
N GLY A 61 1.74 -0.27 10.24
CA GLY A 61 1.32 -1.65 10.45
C GLY A 61 2.41 -2.51 11.06
N THR A 62 2.28 -3.81 10.82
CA THR A 62 3.17 -4.84 11.36
C THR A 62 3.63 -5.74 10.22
N ILE A 63 4.90 -6.13 10.20
CA ILE A 63 5.41 -7.06 9.19
C ILE A 63 4.77 -8.44 9.41
N ALA A 64 4.08 -8.94 8.39
CA ALA A 64 3.40 -10.23 8.38
C ALA A 64 4.22 -11.33 7.69
N ALA A 65 5.02 -10.98 6.68
CA ALA A 65 5.95 -11.87 6.01
C ALA A 65 7.15 -11.07 5.46
N ILE A 66 8.26 -11.76 5.21
CA ILE A 66 9.49 -11.19 4.66
C ILE A 66 9.99 -12.04 3.48
N GLY A 67 10.57 -11.40 2.47
CA GLY A 67 11.29 -12.07 1.41
C GLY A 67 12.63 -12.65 1.89
N SER A 68 13.20 -13.58 1.13
CA SER A 68 14.41 -14.33 1.47
C SER A 68 15.68 -13.47 1.58
N GLU A 69 15.71 -12.31 0.92
CA GLU A 69 16.84 -11.37 0.90
C GLU A 69 16.72 -10.27 1.96
N VAL A 70 15.58 -10.16 2.64
CA VAL A 70 15.40 -9.21 3.75
C VAL A 70 16.21 -9.66 4.97
N LYS A 71 17.18 -8.84 5.40
CA LYS A 71 18.06 -9.14 6.55
C LYS A 71 17.87 -8.24 7.77
N LYS A 72 17.29 -7.06 7.58
CA LYS A 72 17.22 -6.01 8.63
C LYS A 72 15.95 -6.04 9.46
N TRP A 73 14.92 -6.75 9.00
CA TRP A 73 13.59 -6.75 9.59
C TRP A 73 13.09 -8.17 9.78
N GLN A 74 12.15 -8.33 10.69
CA GLN A 74 11.51 -9.61 11.00
C GLN A 74 9.99 -9.49 11.13
N THR A 75 9.30 -10.62 11.06
CA THR A 75 7.86 -10.67 11.30
C THR A 75 7.53 -10.17 12.71
N GLY A 76 6.44 -9.41 12.84
CA GLY A 76 6.04 -8.77 14.10
C GLY A 76 6.62 -7.37 14.33
N ASP A 77 7.61 -6.93 13.55
CA ASP A 77 8.11 -5.56 13.65
C ASP A 77 7.03 -4.53 13.28
N ARG A 78 6.94 -3.46 14.06
CA ARG A 78 6.06 -2.32 13.76
C ARG A 78 6.78 -1.38 12.81
N VAL A 79 6.10 -1.00 11.72
CA VAL A 79 6.68 -0.19 10.65
C VAL A 79 5.74 0.93 10.22
N VAL A 80 6.34 2.03 9.76
CA VAL A 80 5.69 3.06 8.95
C VAL A 80 6.25 2.94 7.54
N VAL A 81 5.38 3.00 6.53
CA VAL A 81 5.77 2.83 5.12
C VAL A 81 6.05 4.18 4.50
N LEU A 82 7.26 4.37 3.99
CA LEU A 82 7.61 5.54 3.19
C LEU A 82 7.14 5.33 1.75
N HIS A 83 6.33 6.25 1.22
CA HIS A 83 5.74 6.10 -0.11
C HIS A 83 6.62 6.63 -1.25
N HIS A 84 7.71 7.33 -0.94
CA HIS A 84 8.70 7.74 -1.92
C HIS A 84 9.72 6.61 -2.09
N ILE A 85 9.57 5.85 -3.18
CA ILE A 85 10.47 4.75 -3.55
C ILE A 85 11.51 5.30 -4.55
N PRO A 86 12.77 5.53 -4.13
CA PRO A 86 13.83 5.99 -5.03
C PRO A 86 14.32 4.86 -5.96
N CYS A 87 14.96 5.20 -7.08
CA CYS A 87 15.55 4.19 -7.98
C CYS A 87 16.90 3.65 -7.48
N MET A 88 17.49 4.28 -6.45
CA MET A 88 18.76 3.87 -5.82
C MET A 88 20.00 3.89 -6.72
N HIS A 89 19.92 4.44 -7.94
CA HIS A 89 21.01 4.42 -8.93
C HIS A 89 21.13 5.71 -9.77
N CYS A 90 20.46 6.80 -9.39
CA CYS A 90 20.51 8.09 -10.09
C CYS A 90 21.27 9.15 -9.30
#